data_AF-A0A920NZX1-F1
#
_entry.id   AF-A0A920NZX1-F1
#
_cell.length_a   1.000
_cell.length_b   1.000
_cell.length_c   1.000
_cell.angle_alpha   90.00
_cell.angle_beta   90.00
_cell.angle_gamma   90.00
#
_symmetry.space_group_name_H-M   'P 1'
#
loop_
_entity.id
_entity.type
_entity.pdbx_description
1 polymer ?
#
loop_
_entity_poly.entity_id
_entity_poly.type
_entity_poly.pdbx_seq_one_letter_code
_entity_poly.pdbx_strand_id
1 'polypeptide(L)' 'MKKALYPGTFDPITLGHIDIIERALHLFDEVTVAIATSEAKTPLFSLEERNLSD' A
#
# COMPACT_ATOMS: atom_id res chain seq x y z
N MET A 1 8.18 -20.17 -0.96
CA MET A 1 7.53 -18.93 -1.42
C MET A 1 7.38 -18.00 -0.23
N LYS A 2 8.14 -16.91 -0.20
CA LYS A 2 8.14 -15.89 0.86
C LYS A 2 7.17 -14.78 0.47
N LYS A 3 6.12 -14.58 1.28
CA LYS A 3 5.14 -13.50 1.09
C LYS A 3 5.37 -12.40 2.13
N ALA A 4 5.15 -11.15 1.74
CA ALA A 4 5.11 -10.00 2.64
C ALA A 4 3.77 -9.27 2.55
N LEU A 5 3.35 -8.68 3.67
CA LEU A 5 2.19 -7.81 3.78
C LEU A 5 2.67 -6.41 4.16
N TYR A 6 2.28 -5.40 3.39
CA TYR A 6 2.56 -4.00 3.67
C TYR A 6 1.25 -3.23 3.89
N PRO A 7 0.72 -3.19 5.12
CA PRO A 7 -0.53 -2.50 5.42
C PRO A 7 -0.30 -1.00 5.64
N GLY A 8 -1.27 -0.17 5.22
CA GLY A 8 -1.21 1.27 5.41
C GLY A 8 -2.46 2.00 4.92
N THR A 9 -2.64 3.25 5.31
CA THR A 9 -3.76 4.08 4.81
C THR A 9 -3.51 4.56 3.37
N PHE A 10 -2.24 4.80 3.00
CA PHE A 10 -1.80 5.21 1.66
C PHE A 10 -2.65 6.34 1.05
N ASP A 11 -2.80 7.43 1.81
CA ASP A 11 -3.67 8.56 1.49
C ASP A 11 -2.85 9.89 1.42
N PRO A 12 -2.21 10.20 0.28
CA PRO A 12 -2.02 9.35 -0.90
C PRO A 12 -0.80 8.42 -0.75
N ILE A 13 -0.62 7.51 -1.71
CA ILE A 13 0.67 6.83 -1.86
C ILE A 13 1.76 7.86 -2.22
N THR A 14 2.99 7.61 -1.77
CA THR A 14 4.14 8.51 -1.96
C THR A 14 5.29 7.74 -2.58
N LEU A 15 6.28 8.46 -3.16
CA LEU A 15 7.49 7.83 -3.71
C LEU A 15 8.27 7.03 -2.65
N GLY A 16 8.19 7.42 -1.37
CA GLY A 16 8.78 6.64 -0.28
C GLY A 16 8.09 5.30 -0.04
N HIS A 17 6.77 5.22 -0.23
CA HIS A 17 6.05 3.94 -0.16
C HIS A 17 6.45 3.03 -1.33
N ILE A 18 6.62 3.61 -2.52
CA ILE A 18 7.07 2.86 -3.72
C ILE A 18 8.48 2.30 -3.52
N ASP A 19 9.43 3.10 -3.02
CA ASP A 19 10.79 2.63 -2.70
C ASP A 19 10.78 1.42 -1.75
N ILE A 20 9.92 1.46 -0.72
CA ILE A 20 9.78 0.33 0.22
C ILE A 20 9.25 -0.92 -0.48
N ILE A 21 8.27 -0.78 -1.36
CA ILE A 21 7.70 -1.90 -2.13
C ILE A 21 8.77 -2.50 -3.06
N GLU A 22 9.50 -1.67 -3.80
CA GLU A 22 10.58 -2.11 -4.69
C GLU A 22 11.67 -2.87 -3.92
N ARG A 23 12.10 -2.35 -2.78
CA ARG A 23 13.08 -3.02 -1.91
C ARG A 23 12.54 -4.33 -1.33
N ALA A 24 11.25 -4.40 -1.00
CA ALA A 24 10.62 -5.62 -0.51
C ALA A 24 10.56 -6.72 -1.58
N LEU A 25 10.33 -6.37 -2.85
CA LEU A 25 10.32 -7.33 -3.97
C LEU A 25 11.69 -7.99 -4.22
N HIS A 26 12.79 -7.40 -3.75
CA HIS A 26 14.11 -8.06 -3.76
C HIS A 26 14.27 -9.13 -2.67
N LEU A 27 13.39 -9.15 -1.67
CA LEU A 27 13.46 -10.02 -0.50
C LEU A 27 12.35 -11.07 -0.45
N PHE A 28 11.22 -10.80 -1.09
CA PHE A 28 10.00 -11.62 -1.08
C PHE A 28 9.55 -11.93 -2.50
N ASP A 29 8.95 -13.10 -2.69
CA ASP A 29 8.42 -13.52 -3.99
C ASP A 29 7.10 -12.78 -4.32
N GLU A 30 6.39 -12.29 -3.29
CA GLU A 30 5.12 -11.58 -3.41
C GLU A 30 4.99 -10.56 -2.27
N VAL A 31 4.57 -9.34 -2.61
CA VAL A 31 4.28 -8.26 -1.66
C VAL A 31 2.84 -7.82 -1.86
N THR A 32 1.99 -8.03 -0.85
CA THR A 32 0.60 -7.54 -0.85
C THR A 32 0.54 -6.19 -0.15
N VAL A 33 0.08 -5.15 -0.84
CA VAL A 33 -0.17 -3.83 -0.26
C VAL A 33 -1.63 -3.77 0.21
N ALA A 34 -1.86 -3.71 1.52
CA ALA A 34 -3.21 -3.72 2.09
C ALA A 34 -3.63 -2.30 2.49
N ILE A 35 -4.57 -1.73 1.74
CA ILE A 35 -5.09 -0.39 1.98
C ILE A 35 -6.12 -0.43 3.09
N ALA A 36 -5.79 0.15 4.24
CA ALA A 36 -6.70 0.26 5.36
C ALA A 36 -7.78 1.32 5.08
N THR A 37 -9.04 0.94 5.29
CA THR A 37 -10.16 1.87 5.44
C THR A 37 -10.13 2.39 6.88
N SER A 38 -9.94 3.69 7.08
CA SER A 38 -10.06 4.30 8.39
C SER A 38 -11.38 5.06 8.43
N GLU A 39 -12.38 4.55 9.15
CA GLU A 39 -13.64 5.28 9.39
C GLU A 39 -13.44 6.45 10.39
N ALA A 40 -12.41 6.37 11.23
CA ALA A 40 -12.11 7.36 12.27
C ALA A 40 -11.29 8.56 11.78
N LYS A 41 -10.73 8.48 10.57
CA LYS A 41 -9.95 9.57 9.95
C LYS A 41 -10.67 9.94 8.68
N THR A 42 -11.08 11.20 8.54
CA THR A 42 -11.68 11.72 7.30
C THR A 42 -10.59 11.69 6.22
N PRO A 43 -10.57 10.71 5.31
CA PRO A 43 -9.48 10.55 4.36
C PRO A 43 -9.55 11.65 3.30
N LEU A 44 -8.41 12.07 2.76
CA LEU A 44 -8.35 13.05 1.68
C LEU A 44 -8.87 12.43 0.37
N PHE A 45 -8.59 11.15 0.12
CA PHE A 45 -9.05 10.39 -1.03
C PHE A 45 -9.96 9.22 -0.66
N SER A 46 -10.93 8.93 -1.53
CA SER A 46 -11.78 7.75 -1.44
C SER A 46 -10.94 6.45 -1.50
N LEU A 47 -11.55 5.32 -1.13
CA LEU A 47 -10.86 4.03 -1.24
C LEU A 47 -10.51 3.69 -2.70
N GLU A 48 -11.37 4.08 -3.63
CA GLU A 48 -11.23 3.83 -5.06
C GLU A 48 -10.06 4.63 -5.63
N GLU A 49 -9.93 5.91 -5.29
CA GLU A 49 -8.78 6.76 -5.69
C GLU A 49 -7.43 6.28 -5.12
N ARG A 50 -7.45 5.51 -4.03
CA ARG A 50 -6.23 4.95 -3.42
C ARG A 50 -5.85 3.59 -4.00
N ASN A 51 -6.77 2.91 -4.68
CA ASN A 51 -6.46 1.65 -5.35
C ASN A 51 -5.63 1.93 -6.60
N LEU A 52 -4.51 1.22 -6.73
CA LEU A 52 -3.58 1.33 -7.86
C LEU A 52 -3.88 0.33 -8.99
N SER A 53 -4.96 -0.43 -8.85
CA SER A 53 -5.37 -1.48 -9.79
C SER A 53 -6.51 -0.96 -10.67
N ASP A 54 -6.13 -0.14 -11.65
CA ASP A 54 -6.79 -0.07 -12.96
C ASP A 54 -6.00 -0.94 -13.97
#